data_AF-A0A7G8WD08-F1
#
_entry.id   AF-A0A7G8WD08-F1
#
_cell.length_a   1.000
_cell.length_b   1.000
_cell.length_c   1.000
_cell.angle_alpha   90.00
_cell.angle_beta   90.00
_cell.angle_gamma   90.00
#
_symmetry.space_group_name_H-M   'P 1'
#
loop_
_entity.id
_entity.type
_entity.pdbx_description
1 polymer ?
#
loop_
_entity_poly.entity_id
_entity_poly.type
_entity_poly.pdbx_seq_one_letter_code
_entity_poly.pdbx_strand_id
1 'polypeptide(L)'
;MAYTFKVLELNQIRITKTVNIVAPNRFGVDREIGFFIYEREISKENYTLKPKDKNETDFLKKMSYPNETDYPTDIIDELIINSVKSDYKNSYVKSDLLFTTSDVEHIERLTKRPSEQSLFTVRQSLVGKNFMDFAGQEIAGYRKSINIYTNGPKELIENIGFLTTCEFDESQEIFDKLSRIVFK
;
A
#
# COMPACT_ATOMS: atom_id res chain seq x y z
N MET A 1 6.67 -22.84 25.00
CA MET A 1 7.88 -22.03 25.20
C MET A 1 7.46 -20.56 25.24
N ALA A 2 7.96 -19.78 26.20
CA ALA A 2 7.76 -18.33 26.23
C ALA A 2 8.84 -17.63 25.39
N TYR A 3 8.51 -16.54 24.70
CA TYR A 3 9.42 -15.73 23.87
C TYR A 3 9.32 -14.26 24.29
N THR A 4 10.41 -13.51 24.13
CA THR A 4 10.50 -12.08 24.47
C THR A 4 10.72 -11.28 23.20
N PHE A 5 9.90 -10.26 22.98
CA PHE A 5 10.09 -9.24 21.93
C PHE A 5 10.49 -7.91 22.55
N LYS A 6 11.14 -7.05 21.77
CA LYS A 6 11.48 -5.68 22.18
C LYS A 6 10.57 -4.69 21.47
N VAL A 7 10.21 -3.62 22.16
CA VAL A 7 9.59 -2.43 21.54
C VAL A 7 10.65 -1.66 20.78
N LEU A 8 10.31 -1.19 19.59
CA LEU A 8 11.21 -0.44 18.70
C LEU A 8 11.43 0.98 19.19
N GLU A 9 12.54 1.59 18.77
CA GLU A 9 12.78 3.02 18.98
C GLU A 9 11.76 3.86 18.20
N LEU A 10 11.45 5.06 18.69
CA LEU A 10 10.41 5.92 18.09
C LEU A 10 10.65 6.20 16.59
N ASN A 11 11.91 6.36 16.19
CA ASN A 11 12.32 6.58 14.80
C ASN A 11 12.23 5.33 13.92
N GLN A 12 11.97 4.14 14.48
CA GLN A 12 11.80 2.86 13.78
C GLN A 12 10.33 2.45 13.66
N ILE A 13 9.45 3.02 14.49
CA ILE A 13 8.02 2.71 14.44
C ILE A 13 7.43 3.20 13.11
N ARG A 14 6.69 2.34 12.43
CA ARG A 14 6.07 2.61 11.12
C ARG A 14 4.65 2.05 11.08
N ILE A 15 3.83 2.57 10.17
CA ILE A 15 2.61 1.87 9.74
C ILE A 15 2.95 1.13 8.47
N THR A 16 2.72 -0.18 8.50
CA THR A 16 2.96 -1.06 7.37
C THR A 16 1.63 -1.33 6.69
N LYS A 17 1.56 -1.11 5.39
CA LYS A 17 0.36 -1.36 4.59
C LYS A 17 0.64 -2.46 3.59
N THR A 18 -0.17 -3.51 3.65
CA THR A 18 -0.14 -4.64 2.74
C THR A 18 -1.30 -4.48 1.76
N VAL A 19 -1.00 -4.35 0.48
CA VAL A 19 -2.02 -4.33 -0.57
C VAL A 19 -2.18 -5.75 -1.10
N ASN A 20 -3.30 -6.38 -0.79
CA ASN A 20 -3.63 -7.73 -1.25
C ASN A 20 -4.32 -7.65 -2.61
N ILE A 21 -3.71 -8.28 -3.61
CA ILE A 21 -4.19 -8.34 -4.98
C ILE A 21 -5.14 -9.53 -5.12
N VAL A 22 -6.38 -9.24 -5.45
CA VAL A 22 -7.45 -10.25 -5.55
C VAL A 22 -7.90 -10.39 -6.99
N ALA A 23 -7.88 -11.61 -7.50
CA ALA A 23 -8.36 -11.95 -8.83
C ALA A 23 -9.30 -13.18 -8.79
N PRO A 24 -10.31 -13.25 -9.66
CA PRO A 24 -11.16 -14.42 -9.77
C PRO A 24 -10.37 -15.59 -10.35
N ASN A 25 -10.56 -16.77 -9.77
CA ASN A 25 -10.05 -18.01 -10.38
C ASN A 25 -10.91 -18.43 -11.58
N ARG A 26 -10.57 -19.57 -12.21
CA ARG A 26 -11.31 -20.14 -13.36
C ARG A 26 -12.80 -20.42 -13.09
N PHE A 27 -13.21 -20.46 -11.82
CA PHE A 27 -14.59 -20.67 -11.38
C PHE A 27 -15.28 -19.37 -10.95
N GLY A 28 -14.66 -18.20 -11.17
CA GLY A 28 -15.21 -16.90 -10.78
C GLY A 28 -15.13 -16.62 -9.28
N VAL A 29 -14.37 -17.42 -8.51
CA VAL A 29 -14.19 -17.21 -7.07
C VAL A 29 -12.94 -16.39 -6.84
N ASP A 30 -13.10 -15.26 -6.18
CA ASP A 30 -12.01 -14.37 -5.80
C ASP A 30 -11.00 -15.06 -4.89
N ARG A 31 -9.73 -14.89 -5.22
CA ARG A 31 -8.60 -15.34 -4.41
C ARG A 31 -7.48 -14.31 -4.42
N GLU A 32 -6.78 -14.23 -3.31
CA GLU A 32 -5.52 -13.50 -3.23
C GLU A 32 -4.47 -14.19 -4.08
N ILE A 33 -3.99 -13.50 -5.11
CA ILE A 33 -2.96 -14.00 -6.02
C ILE A 33 -1.57 -13.51 -5.62
N GLY A 34 -1.49 -12.38 -4.94
CA GLY A 34 -0.26 -11.78 -4.45
C GLY A 34 -0.52 -10.56 -3.59
N PHE A 35 0.54 -9.97 -3.06
CA PHE A 35 0.48 -8.77 -2.27
C PHE A 35 1.80 -8.00 -2.35
N PHE A 36 1.77 -6.69 -2.10
CA PHE A 36 2.99 -5.91 -1.87
C PHE A 36 2.86 -5.10 -0.60
N ILE A 37 4.00 -4.72 -0.04
CA ILE A 37 4.07 -4.06 1.27
C ILE A 37 4.77 -2.71 1.11
N TYR A 38 4.22 -1.69 1.76
CA TYR A 38 4.89 -0.41 1.91
C TYR A 38 4.76 0.13 3.32
N GLU A 39 5.73 0.93 3.74
CA GLU A 39 5.79 1.55 5.06
C GLU A 39 5.58 3.06 4.99
N ARG A 40 4.87 3.58 5.99
CA ARG A 40 4.60 5.00 6.23
C ARG A 40 5.19 5.42 7.58
N GLU A 41 5.82 6.59 7.61
CA GLU A 41 6.32 7.17 8.86
C GLU A 41 5.18 7.70 9.73
N ILE A 42 5.25 7.46 11.03
CA ILE A 42 4.31 8.04 12.00
C ILE A 42 4.89 9.39 12.43
N SER A 43 4.51 10.44 11.72
CA SER A 43 4.81 11.83 12.13
C SER A 43 3.50 12.55 12.46
N LYS A 44 3.55 13.42 13.48
CA LYS A 44 2.39 14.25 13.91
C LYS A 44 1.80 15.08 12.77
N GLU A 45 2.63 15.44 11.80
CA GLU A 45 2.24 16.29 10.67
C GLU A 45 1.52 15.54 9.55
N ASN A 46 1.80 14.24 9.37
CA ASN A 46 1.35 13.52 8.17
C ASN A 46 0.30 12.45 8.45
N TYR A 47 0.22 11.87 9.66
CA TYR A 47 -0.49 10.61 9.83
C TYR A 47 -1.03 10.44 11.27
N THR A 48 -2.18 11.05 11.56
CA THR A 48 -2.81 10.98 12.90
C THR A 48 -3.86 9.87 12.96
N LEU A 49 -3.72 8.94 13.91
CA LEU A 49 -4.75 7.95 14.22
C LEU A 49 -6.03 8.67 14.68
N LYS A 50 -7.17 8.28 14.12
CA LYS A 50 -8.46 8.86 14.52
C LYS A 50 -8.76 8.47 15.98
N PRO A 51 -9.03 9.44 16.88
CA PRO A 51 -9.43 9.12 18.25
C PRO A 51 -10.79 8.39 18.22
N LYS A 52 -10.92 7.33 19.03
CA LYS A 52 -12.17 6.56 19.12
C LYS A 52 -13.12 7.13 20.16
N ASP A 53 -14.42 7.03 19.87
CA ASP A 53 -15.48 7.18 20.87
C ASP A 53 -15.40 6.03 21.89
N LYS A 54 -15.37 6.39 23.18
CA LYS A 54 -15.16 5.45 24.30
C LYS A 54 -16.40 4.60 24.66
N ASN A 55 -17.51 4.75 23.93
CA ASN A 55 -18.83 4.29 24.35
C ASN A 55 -19.32 2.97 23.74
N GLU A 56 -18.51 2.26 22.95
CA GLU A 56 -18.95 1.03 22.30
C GLU A 56 -18.40 -0.22 23.00
N THR A 57 -19.25 -0.86 23.79
CA THR A 57 -19.07 -2.26 24.19
C THR A 57 -19.27 -3.16 22.98
N ASP A 58 -18.23 -3.85 22.51
CA ASP A 58 -18.46 -5.08 21.74
C ASP A 58 -17.27 -6.04 21.76
N PHE A 59 -17.49 -7.25 22.27
CA PHE A 59 -16.52 -8.34 22.30
C PHE A 59 -16.07 -8.73 20.88
N LEU A 60 -16.96 -8.60 19.89
CA LEU A 60 -16.70 -8.83 18.47
C LEU A 60 -15.70 -7.80 17.89
N LYS A 61 -15.78 -6.54 18.31
CA LYS A 61 -14.81 -5.49 17.89
C LYS A 61 -13.40 -5.73 18.42
N LYS A 62 -13.25 -6.45 19.54
CA LYS A 62 -11.92 -6.83 20.07
C LYS A 62 -11.29 -8.01 19.32
N MET A 63 -12.11 -8.84 18.66
CA MET A 63 -11.63 -9.98 17.86
C MET A 63 -11.04 -9.53 16.51
N SER A 64 -11.50 -8.40 15.96
CA SER A 64 -11.05 -7.82 14.69
C SER A 64 -10.14 -6.61 14.86
N TYR A 65 -9.62 -6.37 16.05
CA TYR A 65 -8.83 -5.18 16.37
C TYR A 65 -7.36 -5.33 15.94
N PRO A 66 -6.74 -4.30 15.34
CA PRO A 66 -7.31 -3.02 14.92
C PRO A 66 -8.08 -3.11 13.59
N ASN A 67 -9.17 -2.33 13.44
CA ASN A 67 -9.89 -2.27 12.17
C ASN A 67 -9.12 -1.37 11.19
N GLU A 68 -9.19 -1.68 9.89
CA GLU A 68 -8.51 -0.86 8.85
C GLU A 68 -8.91 0.62 8.90
N THR A 69 -10.19 0.91 9.22
CA THR A 69 -10.72 2.27 9.36
C THR A 69 -10.10 3.08 10.48
N ASP A 70 -9.46 2.41 11.44
CA ASP A 70 -8.78 3.06 12.56
C ASP A 70 -7.42 3.60 12.15
N TYR A 71 -6.84 3.06 11.07
CA TYR A 71 -5.56 3.53 10.57
C TYR A 71 -5.73 4.80 9.74
N PRO A 72 -4.81 5.77 9.89
CA PRO A 72 -4.70 6.88 8.97
C PRO A 72 -4.59 6.37 7.53
N THR A 73 -5.17 7.16 6.63
CA THR A 73 -5.19 6.95 5.19
C THR A 73 -5.18 8.34 4.56
N ASP A 74 -4.34 8.56 3.57
CA ASP A 74 -4.25 9.81 2.81
C ASP A 74 -4.39 9.57 1.30
N ILE A 75 -4.31 10.66 0.53
CA ILE A 75 -4.41 10.64 -0.94
C ILE A 75 -3.40 9.70 -1.59
N ILE A 76 -2.23 9.47 -0.96
CA ILE A 76 -1.21 8.59 -1.52
C ILE A 76 -1.60 7.12 -1.34
N ASP A 77 -2.17 6.78 -0.18
CA ASP A 77 -2.68 5.42 0.05
C ASP A 77 -3.85 5.11 -0.88
N GLU A 78 -4.75 6.09 -1.07
CA GLU A 78 -5.87 6.00 -2.02
C GLU A 78 -5.36 5.82 -3.45
N LEU A 79 -4.36 6.61 -3.87
CA LEU A 79 -3.74 6.51 -5.18
C LEU A 79 -3.14 5.11 -5.40
N ILE A 80 -2.44 4.56 -4.42
CA ILE A 80 -1.83 3.23 -4.49
C ILE A 80 -2.93 2.16 -4.63
N ILE A 81 -3.91 2.10 -3.73
CA ILE A 81 -4.95 1.06 -3.81
C ILE A 81 -5.81 1.20 -5.07
N ASN A 82 -6.13 2.43 -5.49
CA ASN A 82 -6.92 2.66 -6.70
C ASN A 82 -6.17 2.23 -7.97
N SER A 83 -4.84 2.37 -7.99
CA SER A 83 -4.00 1.84 -9.09
C SER A 83 -4.02 0.32 -9.20
N VAL A 84 -4.33 -0.39 -8.11
CA VAL A 84 -4.50 -1.85 -8.12
C VAL A 84 -5.94 -2.20 -8.48
N LYS A 85 -6.91 -1.46 -7.94
CA LYS A 85 -8.34 -1.69 -8.17
C LYS A 85 -8.80 -1.37 -9.60
N SER A 86 -8.03 -0.62 -10.38
CA SER A 86 -8.28 -0.43 -11.82
C SER A 86 -8.41 -1.78 -12.53
N ASP A 87 -7.53 -2.73 -12.20
CA ASP A 87 -7.44 -4.04 -12.81
C ASP A 87 -7.95 -5.16 -11.89
N TYR A 88 -7.86 -4.97 -10.57
CA TYR A 88 -8.19 -5.96 -9.54
C TYR A 88 -9.18 -5.38 -8.51
N LYS A 89 -10.43 -5.20 -8.92
CA LYS A 89 -11.47 -4.45 -8.18
C LYS A 89 -11.67 -4.84 -6.71
N ASN A 90 -11.53 -6.12 -6.40
CA ASN A 90 -11.78 -6.67 -5.05
C ASN A 90 -10.52 -6.67 -4.16
N SER A 91 -9.41 -6.11 -4.65
CA SER A 91 -8.18 -5.92 -3.87
C SER A 91 -8.42 -4.98 -2.69
N TYR A 92 -7.67 -5.19 -1.62
CA TYR A 92 -7.86 -4.44 -0.37
C TYR A 92 -6.55 -4.18 0.35
N VAL A 93 -6.55 -3.21 1.26
CA VAL A 93 -5.41 -2.87 2.10
C VAL A 93 -5.61 -3.44 3.50
N LYS A 94 -4.53 -3.96 4.06
CA LYS A 94 -4.41 -4.29 5.48
C LYS A 94 -3.26 -3.48 6.08
N SER A 95 -3.55 -2.72 7.11
CA SER A 95 -2.61 -1.91 7.87
C SER A 95 -2.23 -2.62 9.16
N ASP A 96 -0.94 -2.61 9.49
CA ASP A 96 -0.39 -3.13 10.73
C ASP A 96 0.60 -2.11 11.32
N LEU A 97 0.63 -1.97 12.64
CA LEU A 97 1.62 -1.15 13.33
C LEU A 97 2.91 -1.95 13.51
N LEU A 98 4.02 -1.47 12.92
CA LEU A 98 5.34 -2.01 13.17
C LEU A 98 5.88 -1.38 14.45
N PHE A 99 5.74 -2.10 15.57
CA PHE A 99 6.01 -1.58 16.92
C PHE A 99 7.04 -2.41 17.68
N THR A 100 7.16 -3.69 17.36
CA THR A 100 8.01 -4.65 18.07
C THR A 100 8.94 -5.39 17.12
N THR A 101 9.98 -6.02 17.67
CA THR A 101 10.86 -6.91 16.91
C THR A 101 10.11 -8.09 16.30
N SER A 102 9.02 -8.56 16.93
CA SER A 102 8.19 -9.63 16.36
C SER A 102 7.47 -9.17 15.09
N ASP A 103 7.10 -7.89 14.99
CA ASP A 103 6.46 -7.33 13.79
C ASP A 103 7.47 -7.24 12.65
N VAL A 104 8.71 -6.82 12.95
CA VAL A 104 9.83 -6.82 11.99
C VAL A 104 10.08 -8.23 11.45
N GLU A 105 10.21 -9.22 12.34
CA GLU A 105 10.38 -10.63 11.95
C GLU A 105 9.19 -11.15 11.12
N HIS A 106 7.99 -10.65 11.37
CA HIS A 106 6.82 -10.99 10.54
C HIS A 106 6.97 -10.45 9.12
N ILE A 107 7.24 -9.15 8.97
CA ILE A 107 7.43 -8.52 7.65
C ILE A 107 8.60 -9.17 6.90
N GLU A 108 9.73 -9.44 7.56
CA GLU A 108 10.86 -10.14 6.94
C GLU A 108 10.50 -11.53 6.43
N ARG A 109 9.59 -12.26 7.10
CA ARG A 109 9.11 -13.54 6.60
C ARG A 109 8.19 -13.38 5.39
N LEU A 110 7.39 -12.31 5.34
CA LEU A 110 6.55 -12.01 4.19
C LEU A 110 7.41 -11.69 2.95
N THR A 111 8.48 -10.92 3.12
CA THR A 111 9.36 -10.49 2.03
C THR A 111 10.35 -11.56 1.56
N LYS A 112 10.49 -12.67 2.29
CA LYS A 112 11.25 -13.86 1.87
C LYS A 112 10.45 -14.83 0.99
N ARG A 113 9.17 -14.55 0.74
CA ARG A 113 8.32 -15.38 -0.14
C ARG A 113 8.70 -15.24 -1.61
N PRO A 114 8.29 -16.18 -2.49
CA PRO A 114 8.42 -16.00 -3.93
C PRO A 114 7.86 -14.65 -4.36
N SER A 115 8.63 -13.94 -5.18
CA SER A 115 8.29 -12.60 -5.62
C SER A 115 8.60 -12.36 -7.10
N GLU A 116 7.92 -11.36 -7.64
CA GLU A 116 8.15 -10.80 -8.96
C GLU A 116 8.29 -9.28 -8.88
N GLN A 117 9.26 -8.74 -9.61
CA GLN A 117 9.43 -7.29 -9.69
C GLN A 117 8.37 -6.70 -10.62
N SER A 118 7.65 -5.71 -10.11
CA SER A 118 6.60 -4.98 -10.80
C SER A 118 6.94 -3.49 -10.87
N LEU A 119 6.23 -2.76 -11.74
CA LEU A 119 6.35 -1.32 -11.88
C LEU A 119 5.08 -0.63 -11.40
N PHE A 120 5.24 0.26 -10.42
CA PHE A 120 4.22 1.23 -10.04
C PHE A 120 4.54 2.57 -10.72
N THR A 121 3.62 3.05 -11.55
CA THR A 121 3.79 4.27 -12.34
C THR A 121 2.63 5.23 -12.07
N VAL A 122 2.97 6.48 -11.77
CA VAL A 122 2.01 7.59 -11.62
C VAL A 122 2.35 8.65 -12.66
N ARG A 123 1.35 9.04 -13.46
CA ARG A 123 1.49 10.09 -14.47
C ARG A 123 0.61 11.28 -14.14
N GLN A 124 0.90 12.42 -14.75
CA GLN A 124 0.03 13.58 -14.69
C GLN A 124 -1.20 13.34 -15.57
N SER A 125 -2.38 13.63 -15.04
CA SER A 125 -3.62 13.67 -15.81
C SER A 125 -3.58 14.88 -16.74
N LEU A 126 -3.86 14.67 -18.02
CA LEU A 126 -4.02 15.75 -19.00
C LEU A 126 -5.50 16.06 -19.29
N VAL A 127 -6.41 15.50 -18.49
CA VAL A 127 -7.85 15.73 -18.65
C VAL A 127 -8.14 17.22 -18.49
N GLY A 128 -8.86 17.80 -19.45
CA GLY A 128 -9.20 19.22 -19.45
C GLY A 128 -8.08 20.17 -19.91
N LYS A 129 -6.90 19.66 -20.26
CA LYS A 129 -5.81 20.44 -20.87
C LYS A 129 -5.82 20.28 -22.40
N ASN A 130 -5.23 21.24 -23.13
CA ASN A 130 -5.11 21.14 -24.58
C ASN A 130 -3.89 20.26 -24.95
N PHE A 131 -4.14 19.10 -25.56
CA PHE A 131 -3.10 18.14 -25.93
C PHE A 131 -2.02 18.72 -26.85
N MET A 132 -2.36 19.72 -27.68
CA MET A 132 -1.38 20.37 -28.56
C MET A 132 -0.29 21.11 -27.80
N ASP A 133 -0.59 21.60 -26.60
CA ASP A 133 0.36 22.34 -25.76
C ASP A 133 1.49 21.44 -25.25
N PHE A 134 1.31 20.11 -25.29
CA PHE A 134 2.25 19.12 -24.78
C PHE A 134 2.98 18.34 -25.88
N ALA A 135 2.72 18.62 -27.16
CA ALA A 135 3.33 17.90 -28.27
C ALA A 135 4.87 18.06 -28.25
N GLY A 136 5.59 16.95 -28.08
CA GLY A 136 7.05 16.92 -28.00
C GLY A 136 7.64 17.40 -26.67
N GLN A 137 6.81 17.69 -25.66
CA GLN A 137 7.27 18.05 -24.33
C GLN A 137 7.53 16.82 -23.46
N GLU A 138 8.50 16.94 -22.56
CA GLU A 138 8.71 15.98 -21.47
C GLU A 138 7.75 16.30 -20.33
N ILE A 139 6.99 15.29 -19.89
CA ILE A 139 6.08 15.41 -18.76
C ILE A 139 6.62 14.57 -17.62
N ALA A 140 6.77 15.19 -16.45
CA ALA A 140 7.26 14.48 -15.27
C ALA A 140 6.28 13.35 -14.86
N GLY A 141 6.84 12.24 -14.42
CA GLY A 141 6.09 11.12 -13.88
C GLY A 141 6.88 10.44 -12.78
N TYR A 142 6.17 9.78 -11.87
CA TYR A 142 6.78 8.95 -10.85
C TYR A 142 6.77 7.49 -11.29
N ARG A 143 7.90 6.81 -11.14
CA ARG A 143 8.03 5.38 -11.39
C ARG A 143 8.86 4.75 -10.28
N LYS A 144 8.36 3.63 -9.74
CA LYS A 144 9.06 2.85 -8.72
C LYS A 144 8.95 1.36 -9.04
N SER A 145 10.07 0.65 -8.97
CA SER A 145 10.06 -0.81 -8.95
C SER A 145 9.63 -1.28 -7.56
N ILE A 146 8.65 -2.16 -7.51
CA ILE A 146 8.11 -2.76 -6.29
C ILE A 146 8.16 -4.29 -6.42
N ASN A 147 8.21 -5.00 -5.29
CA ASN A 147 8.11 -6.45 -5.29
C ASN A 147 6.67 -6.86 -4.97
N ILE A 148 6.10 -7.72 -5.80
CA ILE A 148 4.86 -8.43 -5.49
C ILE A 148 5.27 -9.80 -4.96
N TYR A 149 4.75 -10.17 -3.80
CA TYR A 149 4.98 -11.44 -3.13
C TYR A 149 3.76 -12.34 -3.27
N THR A 150 3.94 -13.65 -3.22
CA THR A 150 2.81 -14.59 -3.24
C THR A 150 3.01 -15.76 -2.29
N ASN A 151 1.90 -16.33 -1.83
CA ASN A 151 1.87 -17.63 -1.15
C ASN A 151 1.72 -18.80 -2.14
N GLY A 152 1.37 -18.49 -3.39
CA GLY A 152 1.12 -19.46 -4.43
C GLY A 152 2.27 -19.58 -5.43
N PRO A 153 1.99 -20.18 -6.60
CA PRO A 153 2.92 -20.20 -7.72
C PRO A 153 3.25 -18.77 -8.20
N LYS A 154 4.51 -18.53 -8.54
CA LYS A 154 5.01 -17.22 -8.97
C LYS A 154 4.33 -16.74 -10.26
N GLU A 155 3.90 -17.67 -11.11
CA GLU A 155 3.19 -17.44 -12.36
C GLU A 155 1.88 -16.66 -12.17
N LEU A 156 1.30 -16.67 -10.96
CA LEU A 156 0.11 -15.88 -10.65
C LEU A 156 0.36 -14.37 -10.56
N ILE A 157 1.62 -13.97 -10.35
CA ILE A 157 2.03 -12.57 -10.18
C ILE A 157 2.95 -12.08 -11.30
N GLU A 158 3.15 -12.88 -12.35
CA GLU A 158 3.96 -12.50 -13.49
C GLU A 158 3.30 -11.37 -14.30
N ASN A 159 4.12 -10.43 -14.78
CA ASN A 159 3.72 -9.32 -15.65
C ASN A 159 2.63 -8.40 -15.06
N ILE A 160 2.45 -8.38 -13.75
CA ILE A 160 1.58 -7.41 -13.08
C ILE A 160 2.32 -6.06 -13.04
N GLY A 161 1.62 -4.99 -13.41
CA GLY A 161 2.08 -3.61 -13.29
C GLY A 161 0.91 -2.71 -12.92
N PHE A 162 1.20 -1.60 -12.25
CA PHE A 162 0.18 -0.67 -11.78
C PHE A 162 0.42 0.70 -12.39
N LEU A 163 -0.61 1.23 -13.05
CA LEU A 163 -0.58 2.53 -13.69
C LEU A 163 -1.75 3.36 -13.17
N THR A 164 -1.45 4.57 -12.72
CA THR A 164 -2.47 5.52 -12.31
C THR A 164 -2.08 6.94 -12.71
N THR A 165 -3.02 7.86 -12.54
CA THR A 165 -2.84 9.28 -12.81
C THR A 165 -3.13 10.09 -11.56
N CYS A 166 -2.46 11.24 -11.44
CA CYS A 166 -2.73 12.25 -10.44
C CYS A 166 -3.12 13.57 -11.11
N GLU A 167 -3.72 14.48 -10.35
CA GLU A 167 -4.04 15.82 -10.85
C GLU A 167 -2.79 16.57 -11.30
N PHE A 168 -2.87 17.26 -12.44
CA PHE A 168 -1.73 17.91 -13.07
C PHE A 168 -1.05 18.91 -12.12
N ASP A 169 -1.87 19.75 -11.49
CA ASP A 169 -1.41 20.89 -10.69
C ASP A 169 -0.87 20.45 -9.31
N GLU A 170 -1.21 19.24 -8.84
CA GLU A 170 -0.76 18.65 -7.56
C GLU A 170 0.38 17.62 -7.72
N SER A 171 0.78 17.35 -8.97
CA SER A 171 1.65 16.22 -9.31
C SER A 171 3.00 16.24 -8.59
N GLN A 172 3.64 17.40 -8.48
CA GLN A 172 4.94 17.52 -7.81
C GLN A 172 4.86 17.14 -6.32
N GLU A 173 3.83 17.62 -5.62
CA GLU A 173 3.63 17.29 -4.20
C GLU A 173 3.35 15.79 -4.02
N ILE A 174 2.55 15.20 -4.91
CA ILE A 174 2.27 13.77 -4.91
C ILE A 174 3.54 12.96 -5.15
N PHE A 175 4.38 13.35 -6.11
CA PHE A 175 5.64 12.67 -6.40
C PHE A 175 6.62 12.76 -5.21
N ASP A 176 6.71 13.92 -4.56
CA ASP A 176 7.54 14.11 -3.37
C ASP A 176 7.06 13.24 -2.21
N LYS A 177 5.74 13.16 -1.97
CA LYS A 177 5.16 12.28 -0.95
C LYS A 177 5.41 10.80 -1.26
N LEU A 178 5.23 10.39 -2.52
CA LEU A 178 5.51 9.03 -2.98
C LEU A 178 6.98 8.63 -2.81
N SER A 179 7.91 9.57 -3.02
CA SER A 179 9.35 9.32 -2.88
C SER A 179 9.77 8.93 -1.46
N ARG A 180 8.99 9.33 -0.45
CA ARG A 180 9.21 9.03 0.97
C ARG A 180 8.69 7.66 1.39
N ILE A 181 7.90 6.99 0.53
CA ILE A 181 7.36 5.67 0.82
C ILE A 181 8.43 4.60 0.62
N VAL A 182 8.56 3.73 1.62
CA VAL A 182 9.45 2.57 1.56
C VAL A 182 8.65 1.36 1.12
N PHE A 183 8.78 0.97 -0.14
CA PHE A 183 8.29 -0.31 -0.65
C PHE A 183 9.27 -1.42 -0.27
N LYS A 184 8.76 -2.54 0.25
CA LYS A 184 9.57 -3.69 0.66
C LYS A 184 9.80 -4.69 -0.46
#